data_AF-A0A8S3IYK0-F1
#
_entry.id   AF-A0A8S3IYK0-F1
#
_cell.length_a   1.000
_cell.length_b   1.000
_cell.length_c   1.000
_cell.angle_alpha   90.00
_cell.angle_beta   90.00
_cell.angle_gamma   90.00
#
_symmetry.space_group_name_H-M   'P 1'
#
loop_
_entity.id
_entity.type
_entity.pdbx_description
1 polymer ?
#
loop_
_entity_poly.entity_id
_entity_poly.type
_entity_poly.pdbx_seq_one_letter_code
_entity_poly.pdbx_strand_id
1 'polypeptide(L)'
;PQVINSGHFNTVEDCCWDKHSGRYLLSVSTDQTTRLHAEWKRDEIISWHEIGRPQIHGYEMKCLAFIGSNQQRFVSGADEKILRVFEAPKNFLENFSRITKINVDEDIARAQSLPEGANVPALGLSNKAIFDSDENQTTTIANDENPMTVDALYKEGFFKATVLSEPPLEEHLLQNTLWPEIQKLYGHGYEIIAVASNPSG
;
A
#
# COMPACT_ATOMS: atom_id res chain seq x y z
N PRO A 1 4.02 2.99 -22.55
CA PRO A 1 3.09 3.12 -21.39
C PRO A 1 2.90 4.60 -21.04
N GLN A 2 1.73 4.99 -20.53
CA GLN A 2 1.41 6.38 -20.17
C GLN A 2 0.69 6.39 -18.83
N VAL A 3 0.90 7.45 -18.03
CA VAL A 3 0.13 7.73 -16.81
C VAL A 3 -1.33 7.95 -17.16
N ILE A 4 -2.23 7.21 -16.51
CA ILE A 4 -3.67 7.32 -16.67
C ILE A 4 -4.33 7.76 -15.36
N ASN A 5 -5.56 8.26 -15.45
CA ASN A 5 -6.41 8.42 -14.26
C ASN A 5 -7.13 7.10 -13.99
N SER A 6 -6.62 6.34 -13.03
CA SER A 6 -7.24 5.09 -12.55
C SER A 6 -8.09 5.34 -11.30
N GLY A 7 -9.01 4.40 -11.07
CA GLY A 7 -9.87 4.37 -9.91
C GLY A 7 -10.52 3.00 -9.74
N HIS A 8 -11.36 2.86 -8.72
CA HIS A 8 -12.07 1.62 -8.45
C HIS A 8 -12.95 1.20 -9.62
N PHE A 9 -13.01 -0.11 -9.87
CA PHE A 9 -13.87 -0.69 -10.92
C PHE A 9 -15.17 -1.28 -10.37
N ASN A 10 -15.41 -1.14 -9.06
CA ASN A 10 -16.64 -1.53 -8.38
C ASN A 10 -17.03 -0.46 -7.34
N THR A 11 -18.09 -0.69 -6.56
CA THR A 11 -18.61 0.26 -5.57
C THR A 11 -17.54 0.69 -4.56
N VAL A 12 -17.39 2.01 -4.38
CA VAL A 12 -16.58 2.58 -3.30
C VAL A 12 -17.44 2.57 -2.03
N GLU A 13 -16.95 1.89 -0.98
CA GLU A 13 -17.72 1.67 0.26
C GLU A 13 -17.36 2.69 1.34
N ASP A 14 -16.11 3.14 1.39
CA ASP A 14 -15.65 4.12 2.36
C ASP A 14 -14.42 4.88 1.85
N CYS A 15 -14.20 6.09 2.38
CA CYS A 15 -13.04 6.90 2.08
C CYS A 15 -12.68 7.83 3.24
N CYS A 16 -11.39 8.13 3.41
CA CYS A 16 -10.91 9.02 4.45
C CYS A 16 -9.75 9.87 3.95
N TRP A 17 -9.79 11.16 4.27
CA TRP A 17 -8.71 12.11 4.00
C TRP A 17 -7.64 12.03 5.08
N ASP A 18 -6.38 12.30 4.71
CA ASP A 18 -5.37 12.72 5.68
C ASP A 18 -5.88 13.98 6.40
N LYS A 19 -6.32 13.79 7.65
CA LYS A 19 -7.05 14.81 8.41
C LYS A 19 -6.20 16.02 8.78
N HIS A 20 -4.88 15.85 8.94
CA HIS A 20 -4.02 16.92 9.43
C HIS A 20 -3.53 17.81 8.30
N SER A 21 -3.21 17.19 7.15
CA SER A 21 -2.44 17.86 6.12
C SER A 21 -3.05 17.74 4.72
N GLY A 22 -4.13 16.96 4.55
CA GLY A 22 -4.85 16.83 3.28
C GLY A 22 -3.99 16.23 2.16
N ARG A 23 -2.88 15.56 2.51
CA ARG A 23 -1.85 15.11 1.56
C ARG A 23 -2.36 14.07 0.57
N TYR A 24 -3.30 13.23 0.99
CA TYR A 24 -3.89 12.19 0.16
C TYR A 24 -5.25 11.72 0.68
N LEU A 25 -5.98 11.04 -0.19
CA LEU A 25 -7.26 10.39 0.06
C LEU A 25 -7.06 8.87 0.00
N LEU A 26 -7.50 8.14 1.02
CA LEU A 26 -7.67 6.70 0.96
C LEU A 26 -9.12 6.36 0.63
N SER A 27 -9.32 5.32 -0.16
CA SER A 27 -10.64 4.75 -0.46
C SER A 27 -10.57 3.23 -0.49
N VAL A 28 -11.67 2.59 -0.11
CA VAL A 28 -11.86 1.13 -0.19
C VAL A 28 -13.07 0.80 -1.03
N SER A 29 -13.06 -0.37 -1.66
CA SER A 29 -14.12 -0.79 -2.57
C SER A 29 -14.39 -2.30 -2.52
N THR A 30 -15.58 -2.67 -2.97
CA THR A 30 -15.94 -4.07 -3.29
C THR A 30 -15.11 -4.66 -4.44
N ASP A 31 -14.26 -3.84 -5.09
CA ASP A 31 -13.21 -4.32 -6.00
C ASP A 31 -12.00 -4.95 -5.27
N GLN A 32 -12.11 -5.09 -3.94
CA GLN A 32 -11.15 -5.72 -3.04
C GLN A 32 -9.85 -4.93 -2.87
N THR A 33 -9.84 -3.65 -3.21
CA THR A 33 -8.64 -2.81 -3.08
C THR A 33 -8.83 -1.66 -2.09
N THR A 34 -7.72 -1.25 -1.49
CA THR A 34 -7.55 0.08 -0.89
C THR A 34 -6.66 0.89 -1.83
N ARG A 35 -7.12 2.07 -2.23
CA ARG A 35 -6.39 2.97 -3.15
C ARG A 35 -6.10 4.31 -2.51
N LEU A 36 -4.92 4.84 -2.83
CA LEU A 36 -4.42 6.12 -2.37
C LEU A 36 -4.30 7.08 -3.55
N HIS A 37 -5.03 8.19 -3.50
CA HIS A 37 -4.95 9.26 -4.48
C HIS A 37 -4.31 10.49 -3.87
N ALA A 38 -3.43 11.15 -4.63
CA ALA A 38 -2.74 12.35 -4.20
C ALA A 38 -2.39 13.25 -5.40
N GLU A 39 -1.89 14.45 -5.09
CA GLU A 39 -1.42 15.40 -6.09
C GLU A 39 -0.14 14.92 -6.77
N TRP A 40 -0.12 14.95 -8.10
CA TRP A 40 1.09 14.93 -8.92
C TRP A 40 1.43 16.36 -9.35
N LYS A 41 2.62 16.85 -8.95
CA LYS A 41 3.08 18.20 -9.25
C LYS A 41 4.26 18.18 -10.22
N ARG A 42 4.08 18.79 -11.40
CA ARG A 42 5.11 18.93 -12.45
C ARG A 42 4.91 20.24 -13.20
N ASP A 43 5.98 20.96 -13.55
CA ASP A 43 5.95 22.09 -14.49
C ASP A 43 4.75 23.05 -14.32
N GLU A 44 4.48 23.49 -13.07
CA GLU A 44 3.33 24.34 -12.69
C GLU A 44 1.92 23.72 -12.86
N ILE A 45 1.83 22.44 -13.21
CA ILE A 45 0.60 21.65 -13.34
C ILE A 45 0.42 20.80 -12.08
N ILE A 46 -0.80 20.84 -11.52
CA ILE A 46 -1.25 19.98 -10.43
C ILE A 46 -2.42 19.13 -10.94
N SER A 47 -2.31 17.81 -10.81
CA SER A 47 -3.38 16.87 -11.13
C SER A 47 -3.45 15.76 -10.07
N TRP A 48 -4.61 15.11 -9.90
CA TRP A 48 -4.79 14.03 -8.92
C TRP A 48 -4.73 12.66 -9.60
N HIS A 49 -3.96 11.75 -9.03
CA HIS A 49 -3.73 10.41 -9.57
C HIS A 49 -3.69 9.37 -8.45
N GLU A 50 -3.91 8.10 -8.80
CA GLU A 50 -3.61 6.96 -7.91
C GLU A 50 -2.08 6.89 -7.76
N ILE A 51 -1.58 7.09 -6.54
CA ILE A 51 -0.14 7.05 -6.22
C ILE A 51 0.24 5.74 -5.54
N GLY A 52 -0.74 5.03 -4.99
CA GLY A 52 -0.51 3.70 -4.44
C GLY A 52 -1.79 2.89 -4.26
N ARG A 53 -1.60 1.59 -4.14
CA ARG A 53 -2.63 0.60 -3.82
C ARG A 53 -2.21 -0.18 -2.58
N PRO A 54 -2.33 0.44 -1.39
CA PRO A 54 -1.79 -0.12 -0.14
C PRO A 54 -2.23 -1.56 0.17
N GLN A 55 -3.42 -1.96 -0.29
CA GLN A 55 -4.00 -3.26 0.00
C GLN A 55 -4.73 -3.81 -1.22
N ILE A 56 -4.48 -5.08 -1.52
CA ILE A 56 -5.28 -5.91 -2.41
C ILE A 56 -5.71 -7.12 -1.58
N HIS A 57 -7.01 -7.25 -1.37
CA HIS A 57 -7.63 -8.30 -0.56
C HIS A 57 -8.22 -9.38 -1.46
N GLY A 58 -8.64 -10.49 -0.84
CA GLY A 58 -9.52 -11.50 -1.44
C GLY A 58 -11.00 -11.39 -1.03
N TYR A 59 -11.38 -10.33 -0.30
CA TYR A 59 -12.76 -10.10 0.17
C TYR A 59 -13.16 -8.66 -0.14
N GLU A 60 -14.47 -8.42 -0.29
CA GLU A 60 -14.97 -7.06 -0.47
C GLU A 60 -14.65 -6.20 0.75
N MET A 61 -14.07 -5.04 0.51
CA MET A 61 -13.77 -4.07 1.56
C MET A 61 -15.05 -3.34 1.97
N LYS A 62 -15.16 -2.95 3.25
CA LYS A 62 -16.36 -2.27 3.79
C LYS A 62 -16.06 -0.92 4.42
N CYS A 63 -14.94 -0.78 5.12
CA CYS A 63 -14.63 0.46 5.83
C CYS A 63 -13.13 0.65 6.05
N LEU A 64 -12.71 1.90 6.26
CA LEU A 64 -11.34 2.25 6.60
C LEU A 64 -11.27 3.44 7.57
N ALA A 65 -10.22 3.52 8.36
CA ALA A 65 -9.89 4.72 9.12
C ALA A 65 -8.37 4.88 9.27
N PHE A 66 -7.87 6.10 9.12
CA PHE A 66 -6.50 6.42 9.54
C PHE A 66 -6.33 6.25 11.05
N ILE A 67 -5.15 5.79 11.48
CA ILE A 67 -4.77 5.68 12.89
C ILE A 67 -3.40 6.31 13.12
N GLY A 68 -3.15 6.78 14.34
CA GLY A 68 -1.91 7.48 14.69
C GLY A 68 -1.88 8.92 14.20
N SER A 69 -0.95 9.72 14.74
CA SER A 69 -0.90 11.17 14.55
C SER A 69 -0.24 11.64 13.25
N ASN A 70 0.40 10.74 12.49
CA ASN A 70 1.10 11.03 11.23
C ASN A 70 0.39 10.50 9.98
N GLN A 71 -0.75 9.82 10.15
CA GLN A 71 -1.62 9.30 9.08
C GLN A 71 -0.93 8.27 8.18
N GLN A 72 0.24 7.75 8.56
CA GLN A 72 0.96 6.71 7.83
C GLN A 72 0.45 5.30 8.11
N ARG A 73 -0.58 5.18 8.95
CA ARG A 73 -1.22 3.91 9.26
C ARG A 73 -2.72 4.02 9.07
N PHE A 74 -3.32 2.96 8.58
CA PHE A 74 -4.76 2.83 8.53
C PHE A 74 -5.18 1.45 9.00
N VAL A 75 -6.41 1.37 9.48
CA VAL A 75 -7.14 0.13 9.70
C VAL A 75 -8.19 -0.02 8.62
N SER A 76 -8.36 -1.22 8.07
CA SER A 76 -9.43 -1.56 7.15
C SER A 76 -10.20 -2.79 7.60
N GLY A 77 -11.48 -2.84 7.24
CA GLY A 77 -12.38 -3.97 7.45
C GLY A 77 -12.97 -4.47 6.15
N ALA A 78 -13.13 -5.79 6.06
CA ALA A 78 -13.67 -6.50 4.90
C ALA A 78 -14.63 -7.62 5.36
N ASP A 79 -15.28 -8.29 4.41
CA ASP A 79 -16.19 -9.42 4.66
C ASP A 79 -15.52 -10.64 5.34
N GLU A 80 -14.18 -10.64 5.41
CA GLU A 80 -13.42 -11.59 6.22
C GLU A 80 -13.76 -11.54 7.72
N LYS A 81 -14.33 -10.41 8.18
CA LYS A 81 -14.64 -10.15 9.60
C LYS A 81 -13.39 -10.03 10.48
N ILE A 82 -12.31 -9.49 9.91
CA ILE A 82 -11.08 -9.15 10.61
C ILE A 82 -10.73 -7.70 10.26
N LEU A 83 -10.35 -6.92 11.26
CA LEU A 83 -9.74 -5.61 11.04
C LEU A 83 -8.23 -5.78 10.86
N ARG A 84 -7.68 -5.20 9.80
CA ARG A 84 -6.26 -5.29 9.45
C ARG A 84 -5.64 -3.90 9.48
N VAL A 85 -4.44 -3.81 10.07
CA VAL A 85 -3.70 -2.56 10.20
C VAL A 85 -2.50 -2.58 9.26
N PHE A 86 -2.37 -1.51 8.49
CA PHE A 86 -1.31 -1.32 7.50
C PHE A 86 -0.47 -0.09 7.83
N GLU A 87 0.79 -0.11 7.43
CA GLU A 87 1.73 0.99 7.62
C GLU A 87 2.45 1.34 6.32
N ALA A 88 2.64 2.63 6.05
CA ALA A 88 3.33 3.10 4.85
C ALA A 88 4.81 2.66 4.88
N PRO A 89 5.31 1.96 3.86
CA PRO A 89 6.71 1.58 3.79
C PRO A 89 7.58 2.77 3.34
N LYS A 90 8.89 2.66 3.57
CA LYS A 90 9.86 3.70 3.25
C LYS A 90 9.86 4.05 1.76
N ASN A 91 9.90 3.05 0.86
CA ASN A 91 9.94 3.32 -0.58
C ASN A 91 8.68 4.08 -1.07
N PHE A 92 7.51 3.79 -0.48
CA PHE A 92 6.30 4.55 -0.75
C PHE A 92 6.44 6.01 -0.31
N LEU A 93 6.89 6.28 0.92
CA LEU A 93 7.02 7.66 1.44
C LEU A 93 7.97 8.49 0.58
N GLU A 94 9.11 7.93 0.21
CA GLU A 94 10.07 8.64 -0.65
C GLU A 94 9.51 8.92 -2.05
N ASN A 95 8.83 7.94 -2.66
CA ASN A 95 8.19 8.13 -3.97
C ASN A 95 7.02 9.12 -3.90
N PHE A 96 6.22 9.06 -2.83
CA PHE A 96 5.17 10.01 -2.55
C PHE A 96 5.72 11.43 -2.50
N SER A 97 6.82 11.66 -1.78
CA SER A 97 7.51 12.96 -1.74
C SER A 97 8.00 13.41 -3.11
N ARG A 98 8.61 12.50 -3.89
CA ARG A 98 9.09 12.81 -5.26
C ARG A 98 7.96 13.23 -6.20
N ILE A 99 6.80 12.56 -6.14
CA ILE A 99 5.65 12.81 -7.02
C ILE A 99 4.86 14.05 -6.59
N THR A 100 4.63 14.21 -5.29
CA THR A 100 3.74 15.25 -4.73
C THR A 100 4.48 16.53 -4.35
N LYS A 101 5.81 16.48 -4.26
CA LYS A 101 6.69 17.54 -3.74
C LYS A 101 6.41 17.91 -2.27
N ILE A 102 5.73 17.04 -1.52
CA ILE A 102 5.48 17.21 -0.09
C ILE A 102 6.64 16.62 0.69
N ASN A 103 7.21 17.38 1.63
CA ASN A 103 8.30 16.90 2.49
C ASN A 103 7.77 15.84 3.49
N VAL A 104 8.50 14.73 3.60
CA VAL A 104 8.19 13.60 4.50
C VAL A 104 9.40 13.20 5.35
N ASP A 105 10.39 14.07 5.51
CA ASP A 105 11.66 13.74 6.18
C ASP A 105 11.43 13.42 7.66
N GLU A 106 10.60 14.21 8.35
CA GLU A 106 10.22 13.93 9.74
C GLU A 106 9.46 12.61 9.87
N ASP A 107 8.65 12.32 8.86
CA ASP A 107 7.81 11.15 8.75
C ASP A 107 8.64 9.87 8.60
N ILE A 108 9.71 9.93 7.80
CA ILE A 108 10.72 8.87 7.69
C ILE A 108 11.56 8.78 8.97
N ALA A 109 11.98 9.92 9.55
CA ALA A 109 12.84 9.96 10.73
C ALA A 109 12.17 9.43 12.01
N ARG A 110 10.84 9.60 12.15
CA ARG A 110 10.09 9.15 13.33
C ARG A 110 9.90 7.64 13.40
N ALA A 111 10.05 6.92 12.29
CA ALA A 111 9.79 5.49 12.23
C ALA A 111 11.08 4.68 12.41
N GLN A 112 11.21 4.00 13.56
CA GLN A 112 12.48 3.43 14.04
C GLN A 112 13.02 2.22 13.25
N SER A 113 12.31 1.74 12.23
CA SER A 113 12.83 0.89 11.15
C SER A 113 11.66 0.57 10.20
N LEU A 114 11.37 1.44 9.24
CA LEU A 114 10.36 1.12 8.24
C LEU A 114 10.86 -0.01 7.33
N PRO A 115 9.98 -0.95 6.95
CA PRO A 115 10.29 -1.83 5.83
C PRO A 115 10.41 -1.02 4.54
N GLU A 116 11.22 -1.52 3.62
CA GLU A 116 11.37 -0.91 2.29
C GLU A 116 10.08 -1.04 1.48
N GLY A 117 9.37 -2.15 1.63
CA GLY A 117 8.11 -2.42 0.94
C GLY A 117 7.32 -3.56 1.55
N ALA A 118 6.36 -4.07 0.78
CA ALA A 118 5.64 -5.29 1.13
C ALA A 118 5.27 -6.13 -0.08
N ASN A 119 5.06 -7.42 0.16
CA ASN A 119 4.63 -8.41 -0.81
C ASN A 119 3.47 -9.24 -0.30
N VAL A 120 2.61 -9.70 -1.22
CA VAL A 120 1.61 -10.71 -0.91
C VAL A 120 2.11 -12.07 -1.42
N PRO A 121 2.37 -13.07 -0.56
CA PRO A 121 2.70 -14.41 -1.00
C PRO A 121 1.56 -15.00 -1.84
N ALA A 122 1.87 -15.85 -2.83
CA ALA A 122 0.88 -16.41 -3.77
C ALA A 122 -0.32 -17.12 -3.11
N LEU A 123 -0.18 -17.59 -1.87
CA LEU A 123 -1.24 -18.26 -1.09
C LEU A 123 -1.70 -17.44 0.13
N GLY A 124 -1.15 -16.24 0.33
CA GLY A 124 -1.45 -15.39 1.47
C GLY A 124 -2.40 -14.26 1.11
N LEU A 125 -3.20 -13.81 2.09
CA LEU A 125 -4.01 -12.58 2.01
C LEU A 125 -3.40 -11.45 2.85
N SER A 126 -2.11 -11.52 3.14
CA SER A 126 -1.45 -10.64 4.11
C SER A 126 -0.19 -10.09 3.48
N ASN A 127 -0.07 -8.76 3.50
CA ASN A 127 1.07 -8.02 2.99
C ASN A 127 2.24 -8.18 3.97
N LYS A 128 3.25 -8.95 3.60
CA LYS A 128 4.46 -9.15 4.41
C LYS A 128 5.47 -8.05 4.14
N ALA A 129 6.00 -7.47 5.21
CA ALA A 129 7.09 -6.51 5.16
C ALA A 129 8.35 -7.10 4.49
N ILE A 130 9.04 -6.26 3.70
CA ILE A 130 10.35 -6.55 3.10
C ILE A 130 11.34 -5.51 3.64
N PHE A 131 12.45 -5.96 4.21
CA PHE A 131 13.53 -5.09 4.68
C PHE A 131 14.74 -5.15 3.73
N ASP A 132 15.60 -4.13 3.78
CA ASP A 132 16.80 -4.00 2.93
C ASP A 132 17.73 -5.24 3.00
N SER A 133 17.80 -5.91 4.15
CA SER A 133 18.55 -7.16 4.32
C SER A 133 17.97 -8.37 3.58
N ASP A 134 16.70 -8.30 3.21
CA ASP A 134 15.96 -9.40 2.58
C ASP A 134 16.08 -9.35 1.04
N GLU A 135 16.29 -8.16 0.45
CA GLU A 135 16.53 -8.01 -1.00
C GLU A 135 17.77 -8.81 -1.46
N ASN A 136 18.80 -8.90 -0.60
CA ASN A 136 20.04 -9.65 -0.87
C ASN A 136 19.92 -11.17 -0.63
N GLN A 137 18.86 -11.66 0.02
CA GLN A 137 18.66 -13.10 0.25
C GLN A 137 17.86 -13.77 -0.88
N THR A 138 17.15 -12.99 -1.70
CA THR A 138 16.44 -13.49 -2.88
C THR A 138 17.35 -13.91 -4.05
N THR A 139 18.65 -13.59 -3.99
CA THR A 139 19.65 -13.89 -5.04
C THR A 139 20.54 -15.11 -4.78
N THR A 140 20.41 -15.83 -3.66
CA THR A 140 21.35 -16.93 -3.34
C THR A 140 20.69 -18.28 -3.04
N ILE A 141 19.90 -18.84 -3.97
CA ILE A 141 19.85 -20.30 -4.20
C ILE A 141 19.56 -20.54 -5.68
N ALA A 142 20.60 -20.70 -6.50
CA ALA A 142 20.55 -21.44 -7.77
C ALA A 142 21.97 -21.61 -8.35
N ASN A 143 22.76 -22.51 -7.75
CA ASN A 143 23.80 -23.23 -8.48
C ASN A 143 23.29 -24.67 -8.69
N ASP A 144 22.16 -24.80 -9.39
CA ASP A 144 21.77 -26.10 -9.92
C ASP A 144 21.26 -25.92 -11.35
N GLU A 145 21.98 -26.51 -12.28
CA GLU A 145 21.77 -26.47 -13.73
C GLU A 145 20.51 -27.27 -14.11
N ASN A 146 19.33 -26.74 -13.80
CA ASN A 146 18.06 -27.35 -14.19
C ASN A 146 17.21 -26.38 -15.03
N PRO A 147 16.54 -26.86 -16.10
CA PRO A 147 15.87 -26.00 -17.06
C PRO A 147 14.65 -25.33 -16.42
N MET A 148 14.56 -24.00 -16.59
CA MET A 148 13.47 -23.08 -16.18
C MET A 148 12.29 -23.77 -15.48
N THR A 149 12.40 -23.89 -14.16
CA THR A 149 11.26 -24.27 -13.32
C THR A 149 10.25 -23.13 -13.36
N VAL A 150 8.96 -23.47 -13.39
CA VAL A 150 7.81 -22.56 -13.24
C VAL A 150 7.99 -21.56 -12.09
N ASP A 151 8.75 -21.95 -11.06
CA ASP A 151 9.15 -21.14 -9.89
C ASP A 151 9.92 -19.85 -10.26
N ALA A 152 10.68 -19.84 -11.36
CA ALA A 152 11.37 -18.64 -11.85
C ALA A 152 10.42 -17.62 -12.50
N LEU A 153 9.31 -18.06 -13.10
CA LEU A 153 8.27 -17.13 -13.60
C LEU A 153 7.41 -16.55 -12.45
N TYR A 154 7.24 -17.28 -11.34
CA TYR A 154 6.57 -16.75 -10.16
C TYR A 154 7.42 -15.71 -9.38
N LYS A 155 8.70 -15.54 -9.75
CA LYS A 155 9.58 -14.50 -9.17
C LYS A 155 9.37 -13.09 -9.72
N GLU A 156 8.57 -12.93 -10.77
CA GLU A 156 8.28 -11.61 -11.37
C GLU A 156 7.26 -10.77 -10.56
N GLY A 157 6.71 -11.31 -9.46
CA GLY A 157 5.72 -10.62 -8.62
C GLY A 157 6.24 -10.08 -7.29
N PHE A 158 7.55 -10.05 -7.06
CA PHE A 158 8.13 -9.59 -5.80
C PHE A 158 8.50 -8.10 -5.88
N PHE A 159 8.11 -7.36 -4.83
CA PHE A 159 8.54 -6.01 -4.51
C PHE A 159 10.04 -5.87 -4.75
N LYS A 160 10.37 -4.83 -5.51
CA LYS A 160 11.72 -4.34 -5.71
C LYS A 160 11.69 -2.84 -5.49
N ALA A 161 12.55 -2.31 -4.62
CA ALA A 161 12.62 -0.87 -4.41
C ALA A 161 12.78 -0.15 -5.75
N THR A 162 11.84 0.76 -6.05
CA THR A 162 11.80 1.49 -7.31
C THR A 162 11.72 2.98 -7.01
N VAL A 163 12.38 3.79 -7.83
CA VAL A 163 12.34 5.25 -7.70
C VAL A 163 11.35 5.79 -8.73
N LEU A 164 10.26 6.37 -8.25
CA LEU A 164 9.20 6.92 -9.09
C LEU A 164 9.22 8.45 -9.02
N SER A 165 9.16 9.10 -10.18
CA SER A 165 9.03 10.56 -10.33
C SER A 165 7.67 11.00 -10.89
N GLU A 166 6.86 10.04 -11.29
CA GLU A 166 5.49 10.20 -11.80
C GLU A 166 4.57 9.13 -11.20
N PRO A 167 3.23 9.30 -11.25
CA PRO A 167 2.29 8.31 -10.75
C PRO A 167 2.58 6.90 -11.30
N PRO A 168 2.52 5.85 -10.47
CA PRO A 168 2.88 4.51 -10.92
C PRO A 168 1.93 3.98 -11.98
N LEU A 169 2.48 3.16 -12.88
CA LEU A 169 1.69 2.36 -13.82
C LEU A 169 1.00 1.20 -13.07
N GLU A 170 0.01 0.58 -13.71
CA GLU A 170 -0.80 -0.50 -13.11
C GLU A 170 0.05 -1.64 -12.53
N GLU A 171 1.10 -2.06 -13.22
CA GLU A 171 2.03 -3.09 -12.74
C GLU A 171 2.72 -2.69 -11.42
N HIS A 172 3.24 -1.46 -11.35
CA HIS A 172 3.87 -0.93 -10.13
C HIS A 172 2.85 -0.71 -9.01
N LEU A 173 1.61 -0.32 -9.31
CA LEU A 173 0.54 -0.20 -8.32
C LEU A 173 0.29 -1.57 -7.66
N LEU A 174 0.22 -2.64 -8.45
CA LEU A 174 -0.04 -4.00 -7.96
C LEU A 174 1.10 -4.58 -7.11
N GLN A 175 2.35 -4.24 -7.41
CA GLN A 175 3.52 -4.92 -6.84
C GLN A 175 4.36 -4.06 -5.89
N ASN A 176 4.56 -2.76 -6.21
CA ASN A 176 5.54 -1.92 -5.52
C ASN A 176 4.91 -0.94 -4.53
N THR A 177 3.59 -0.78 -4.55
CA THR A 177 2.88 0.16 -3.65
C THR A 177 2.13 -0.53 -2.50
N LEU A 178 2.44 -1.81 -2.30
CA LEU A 178 2.15 -2.66 -1.13
C LEU A 178 2.40 -1.94 0.20
N TRP A 179 1.41 -1.76 1.09
CA TRP A 179 1.71 -1.40 2.48
C TRP A 179 1.81 -2.66 3.35
N PRO A 180 2.86 -2.84 4.17
CA PRO A 180 2.94 -3.97 5.09
C PRO A 180 1.77 -4.01 6.08
N GLU A 181 1.23 -5.21 6.28
CA GLU A 181 0.27 -5.46 7.36
C GLU A 181 1.03 -5.71 8.65
N ILE A 182 0.77 -4.88 9.67
CA ILE A 182 1.49 -4.91 10.95
C ILE A 182 0.66 -5.54 12.08
N GLN A 183 -0.67 -5.59 11.95
CA GLN A 183 -1.53 -6.12 13.00
C GLN A 183 -2.89 -6.60 12.46
N LYS A 184 -3.46 -7.59 13.15
CA LYS A 184 -4.85 -8.04 12.98
C LYS A 184 -5.59 -7.85 14.30
N LEU A 185 -6.83 -7.38 14.24
CA LEU A 185 -7.74 -7.27 15.37
C LEU A 185 -8.90 -8.24 15.15
N TYR A 186 -9.09 -9.12 16.13
CA TYR A 186 -10.16 -10.12 16.17
C TYR A 186 -11.15 -9.77 17.29
N GLY A 187 -12.34 -10.38 17.27
CA GLY A 187 -13.23 -10.39 18.44
C GLY A 187 -14.67 -9.95 18.18
N HIS A 188 -15.07 -9.69 16.93
CA HIS A 188 -16.47 -9.48 16.57
C HIS A 188 -17.01 -10.68 15.76
N GLY A 189 -18.22 -11.14 16.09
CA GLY A 189 -18.86 -12.27 15.41
C GLY A 189 -19.75 -11.88 14.23
N TYR A 190 -19.98 -10.58 14.05
CA TYR A 190 -20.87 -10.01 13.03
C TYR A 190 -20.10 -9.35 11.91
N GLU A 191 -20.82 -8.94 10.87
CA GLU A 191 -20.30 -8.19 9.73
C GLU A 191 -19.72 -6.85 10.16
N ILE A 192 -18.65 -6.42 9.49
CA ILE A 192 -18.06 -5.09 9.69
C ILE A 192 -18.74 -4.14 8.71
N ILE A 193 -19.32 -3.06 9.24
CA ILE A 193 -19.98 -2.03 8.42
C ILE A 193 -19.19 -0.73 8.45
N ALA A 194 -18.61 -0.38 9.60
CA ALA A 194 -17.88 0.86 9.78
C ALA A 194 -16.77 0.70 10.82
N VAL A 195 -15.72 1.51 10.68
CA VAL A 195 -14.64 1.64 11.65
C VAL A 195 -14.32 3.12 11.86
N ALA A 196 -14.00 3.51 13.09
CA ALA A 196 -13.59 4.86 13.42
C ALA A 196 -12.38 4.82 14.35
N SER A 197 -11.57 5.87 14.26
CA SER A 197 -10.41 6.10 15.12
C SER A 197 -10.60 7.38 15.93
N ASN A 198 -9.82 7.52 17.01
CA ASN A 198 -9.81 8.74 17.79
C ASN A 198 -9.40 9.93 16.89
N PRO A 199 -10.06 11.11 16.98
CA PRO A 199 -9.65 12.30 16.23
C PRO A 199 -8.17 12.69 16.39
N SER A 200 -7.56 12.37 17.52
CA SER A 200 -6.15 12.64 17.82
C SER A 200 -5.17 11.59 17.26
N GLY A 201 -5.68 10.53 16.62
CA GLY A 201 -4.88 9.40 16.15
C GLY A 201 -4.83 8.24 17.13
#